data_AF-A0A950E9K5-F1
#
_entry.id   AF-A0A950E9K5-F1
#
_cell.length_a   1.000
_cell.length_b   1.000
_cell.length_c   1.000
_cell.angle_alpha   90.00
_cell.angle_beta   90.00
_cell.angle_gamma   90.00
#
_symmetry.space_group_name_H-M   'P 1'
#
loop_
_entity.id
_entity.type
_entity.pdbx_description
1 polymer ?
#
loop_
_entity_poly.entity_id
_entity_poly.type
_entity_poly.pdbx_seq_one_letter_code
_entity_poly.pdbx_strand_id
1 'polypeptide(L)'
;MAYPSPETAFKDDQLLAVLQSTGLDNLSSSLDQTARWDKELTDEEQQWLVFTRILLHKPRLIVIGEALDTLEADVRNRVISLFKDKLKDAGIINIGRLETNSFFTRVLHLVKDPQGRCFLPNLRVSYSPTYSPA
;
A
#
# COMPACT_ATOMS: atom_id res chain seq x y z
N MET A 1 -2.00 4.67 12.69
CA MET A 1 -2.66 4.44 11.38
C MET A 1 -2.63 5.63 10.43
N ALA A 2 -2.65 6.87 10.93
CA ALA A 2 -2.75 8.06 10.07
C ALA A 2 -1.51 8.35 9.19
N TYR A 3 -0.37 7.69 9.41
CA TYR A 3 0.83 7.88 8.60
C TYR A 3 0.53 7.65 7.11
N PRO A 4 0.95 8.56 6.20
CA PRO A 4 1.90 9.67 6.44
C PRO A 4 1.28 11.00 6.91
N SER A 5 -0.04 11.06 7.09
CA SER A 5 -0.72 12.23 7.64
C SER A 5 -0.56 12.33 9.17
N PRO A 6 -0.77 13.52 9.75
CA PRO A 6 -0.83 13.68 11.20
C PRO A 6 -2.00 12.88 11.79
N GLU A 7 -1.88 12.51 13.07
CA GLU A 7 -2.92 11.76 13.81
C GLU A 7 -4.29 12.44 13.82
N THR A 8 -4.32 13.77 13.75
CA THR A 8 -5.54 14.59 13.72
C THR A 8 -6.19 14.69 12.34
N ALA A 9 -5.60 14.07 11.31
CA ALA A 9 -6.14 14.13 9.94
C ALA A 9 -7.44 13.35 9.76
N PHE A 10 -7.72 12.39 10.64
CA PHE A 10 -8.86 11.51 10.55
C PHE A 10 -9.61 11.47 11.88
N LYS A 11 -10.93 11.34 11.80
CA LYS A 11 -11.78 11.13 12.96
C LYS A 11 -11.83 9.65 13.34
N ASP A 12 -12.11 9.36 14.61
CA ASP A 12 -12.15 7.98 15.11
C ASP A 12 -13.18 7.12 14.37
N ASP A 13 -14.33 7.68 13.98
CA ASP A 13 -15.34 6.97 13.19
C ASP A 13 -14.78 6.49 11.84
N GLN A 14 -13.91 7.27 11.20
CA GLN A 14 -13.22 6.88 9.98
C GLN A 14 -12.18 5.79 10.24
N LEU A 15 -11.43 5.88 11.34
CA LEU A 15 -10.43 4.87 11.71
C LEU A 15 -11.10 3.53 11.99
N LEU A 16 -12.17 3.53 12.79
CA LEU A 16 -12.96 2.36 13.15
C LEU A 16 -13.60 1.70 11.91
N ALA A 17 -14.23 2.50 11.04
CA ALA A 17 -14.85 1.98 9.82
C ALA A 17 -13.84 1.29 8.90
N VAL A 18 -12.62 1.82 8.80
CA VAL A 18 -11.57 1.23 7.98
C VAL A 18 -11.02 -0.05 8.62
N LEU A 19 -10.76 -0.07 9.93
CA LEU A 19 -10.35 -1.28 10.66
C LEU A 19 -11.36 -2.42 10.49
N GLN A 20 -12.65 -2.12 10.62
CA GLN A 20 -13.70 -3.10 10.40
C GLN A 20 -13.68 -3.63 8.95
N SER A 21 -13.50 -2.74 7.96
CA SER A 21 -13.47 -3.13 6.55
C SER A 21 -12.29 -4.03 6.17
N THR A 22 -11.19 -3.96 6.91
CA THR A 22 -9.99 -4.79 6.72
C THR A 22 -9.93 -5.99 7.66
N GLY A 23 -10.93 -6.16 8.53
CA GLY A 23 -11.00 -7.28 9.48
C GLY A 23 -10.06 -7.14 10.68
N LEU A 24 -9.66 -5.91 11.00
CA LEU A 24 -8.82 -5.54 12.15
C LEU A 24 -9.64 -4.91 13.28
N ASP A 25 -10.92 -5.32 13.42
CA ASP A 25 -11.84 -4.75 14.40
C ASP A 25 -11.42 -5.02 15.86
N ASN A 26 -10.60 -6.05 16.08
CA ASN A 26 -9.95 -6.31 17.36
C ASN A 26 -9.03 -5.16 17.82
N LEU A 27 -8.56 -4.31 16.89
CA LEU A 27 -7.71 -3.15 17.20
C LEU A 27 -8.52 -1.88 17.52
N SER A 28 -9.84 -1.90 17.34
CA SER A 28 -10.73 -0.75 17.54
C SER A 28 -10.66 -0.17 18.95
N SER A 29 -10.49 -1.01 19.98
CA SER A 29 -10.35 -0.58 21.39
C SER A 29 -8.93 -0.11 21.75
N SER A 30 -8.00 -0.14 20.79
CA SER A 30 -6.57 0.08 21.05
C SER A 30 -6.00 1.27 20.29
N LEU A 31 -6.87 2.13 19.73
CA LEU A 31 -6.47 3.32 18.98
C LEU A 31 -5.60 4.29 19.79
N ASP A 32 -5.90 4.44 21.09
CA ASP A 32 -5.17 5.33 22.01
C ASP A 32 -4.00 4.63 22.73
N GLN A 33 -3.72 3.37 22.39
CA GLN A 33 -2.70 2.58 23.09
C GLN A 33 -1.31 2.74 22.43
N THR A 34 -0.32 3.04 23.27
CA THR A 34 1.09 2.98 22.88
C THR A 34 1.66 1.63 23.25
N ALA A 35 1.99 0.81 22.24
CA ALA A 35 2.54 -0.53 22.43
C ALA A 35 3.62 -0.84 21.38
N ARG A 36 4.33 -1.95 21.56
CA ARG A 36 5.23 -2.53 20.56
C ARG A 36 4.42 -3.28 19.51
N TRP A 37 3.69 -2.53 18.68
CA TRP A 37 2.78 -3.09 17.66
C TRP A 37 3.48 -4.02 16.66
N ASP A 38 4.80 -3.90 16.50
CA ASP A 38 5.63 -4.84 15.73
C ASP A 38 5.70 -6.25 16.33
N LYS A 39 5.40 -6.39 17.63
CA LYS A 39 5.37 -7.66 18.37
C LYS A 39 3.96 -8.13 18.71
N GLU A 40 3.03 -7.20 18.88
CA GLU A 40 1.63 -7.52 19.21
C GLU A 40 0.84 -7.96 17.99
N LEU A 41 1.14 -7.39 16.82
CA LEU A 41 0.45 -7.74 15.58
C LEU A 41 1.11 -8.96 14.94
N THR A 42 0.28 -9.91 14.53
CA THR A 42 0.69 -11.01 13.64
C THR A 42 1.16 -10.47 12.29
N ASP A 43 1.96 -11.24 11.56
CA ASP A 43 2.44 -10.85 10.23
C ASP A 43 1.26 -10.55 9.27
N GLU A 44 0.17 -11.31 9.38
CA GLU A 44 -1.05 -11.07 8.59
C GLU A 44 -1.71 -9.73 8.97
N GLU A 45 -1.85 -9.42 10.26
CA GLU A 45 -2.41 -8.13 10.69
C GLU A 45 -1.53 -6.96 10.26
N GLN A 46 -0.20 -7.11 10.29
CA GLN A 46 0.73 -6.10 9.79
C GLN A 46 0.54 -5.86 8.28
N GLN A 47 0.35 -6.92 7.49
CA GLN A 47 0.02 -6.81 6.06
C GLN A 47 -1.33 -6.11 5.84
N TRP A 48 -2.37 -6.52 6.57
CA TRP A 48 -3.69 -5.88 6.49
C TRP A 48 -3.69 -4.42 6.96
N LEU A 49 -2.82 -4.06 7.90
CA LEU A 49 -2.65 -2.68 8.35
C LEU A 49 -2.14 -1.78 7.22
N VAL A 50 -1.33 -2.30 6.30
CA VAL A 50 -0.90 -1.55 5.11
C VAL A 50 -2.11 -1.24 4.22
N PHE A 51 -2.96 -2.23 3.92
CA PHE A 51 -4.17 -2.02 3.13
C PHE A 51 -5.19 -1.11 3.83
N THR A 52 -5.28 -1.21 5.16
CA THR A 52 -6.06 -0.30 6.02
C THR A 52 -5.63 1.15 5.80
N ARG A 53 -4.32 1.43 5.80
CA ARG A 53 -3.80 2.77 5.50
C ARG A 53 -4.19 3.23 4.09
N ILE A 54 -4.03 2.38 3.09
CA ILE A 54 -4.41 2.72 1.70
C ILE A 54 -5.90 3.10 1.62
N LEU A 55 -6.79 2.33 2.27
CA LEU A 55 -8.22 2.62 2.32
C LEU A 55 -8.56 3.91 3.05
N LEU A 56 -7.83 4.23 4.13
CA LEU A 56 -8.01 5.45 4.89
C LEU A 56 -7.64 6.68 4.06
N HIS A 57 -6.50 6.63 3.37
CA HIS A 57 -5.99 7.76 2.58
C HIS A 57 -6.62 7.90 1.19
N LYS A 58 -7.14 6.80 0.61
CA LYS A 58 -7.71 6.77 -0.75
C LYS A 58 -6.83 7.47 -1.80
N PRO A 59 -5.54 7.09 -1.93
CA PRO A 59 -4.64 7.73 -2.87
C PRO A 59 -5.10 7.52 -4.32
N ARG A 60 -4.76 8.46 -5.21
CA ARG A 60 -5.08 8.35 -6.65
C ARG A 60 -4.17 7.39 -7.41
N LEU A 61 -3.01 7.04 -6.86
CA LEU A 61 -2.05 6.12 -7.44
C LEU A 61 -1.47 5.23 -6.34
N ILE A 62 -1.45 3.93 -6.57
CA ILE A 62 -0.86 2.93 -5.69
C ILE A 62 0.19 2.17 -6.51
N VAL A 63 1.42 2.14 -6.02
CA VAL A 63 2.52 1.37 -6.61
C VAL A 63 2.90 0.26 -5.65
N ILE A 64 2.83 -0.98 -6.12
CA ILE A 64 3.12 -2.17 -5.33
C ILE A 64 4.31 -2.88 -5.96
N GLY A 65 5.39 -3.04 -5.19
CA GLY A 65 6.55 -3.83 -5.60
C GLY A 65 6.54 -5.17 -4.89
N GLU A 66 6.43 -6.27 -5.65
CA GLU A 66 6.53 -7.68 -5.23
C GLU A 66 5.52 -8.16 -4.17
N ALA A 67 4.86 -7.27 -3.42
CA ALA A 67 4.01 -7.63 -2.29
C ALA A 67 2.79 -8.47 -2.71
N LEU A 68 2.18 -8.24 -3.86
CA LEU A 68 1.07 -9.08 -4.31
C LEU A 68 1.51 -10.50 -4.68
N ASP A 69 2.76 -10.67 -5.11
CA ASP A 69 3.29 -11.97 -5.53
C ASP A 69 3.53 -12.89 -4.33
N THR A 70 3.89 -12.30 -3.18
CA THR A 70 4.21 -13.02 -1.94
C THR A 70 2.99 -13.40 -1.12
N LEU A 71 1.82 -12.81 -1.37
CA LEU A 71 0.58 -13.14 -0.66
C LEU A 71 0.05 -14.51 -1.04
N GLU A 72 -0.53 -15.23 -0.09
CA GLU A 72 -1.33 -16.42 -0.40
C GLU A 72 -2.54 -16.07 -1.30
N ALA A 73 -3.04 -17.05 -2.06
CA ALA A 73 -4.06 -16.83 -3.08
C ALA A 73 -5.34 -16.19 -2.52
N ASP A 74 -5.81 -16.62 -1.35
CA ASP A 74 -7.04 -16.12 -0.73
C ASP A 74 -6.87 -14.67 -0.24
N VAL A 75 -5.74 -14.37 0.40
CA VAL A 75 -5.41 -13.01 0.84
C VAL A 75 -5.31 -12.07 -0.36
N ARG A 76 -4.65 -12.52 -1.44
CA ARG A 76 -4.52 -11.78 -2.70
C ARG A 76 -5.88 -11.49 -3.34
N ASN A 77 -6.79 -12.47 -3.37
CA ASN A 77 -8.14 -12.29 -3.89
C ASN A 77 -8.92 -11.24 -3.07
N ARG A 78 -8.77 -11.27 -1.74
CA ARG A 78 -9.41 -10.29 -0.85
C ARG A 78 -8.87 -8.87 -1.09
N VAL A 79 -7.55 -8.72 -1.27
CA VAL A 79 -6.91 -7.45 -1.61
C VAL A 79 -7.41 -6.93 -2.97
N ILE A 80 -7.49 -7.79 -3.98
CA ILE A 80 -8.02 -7.42 -5.30
C ILE A 80 -9.50 -6.99 -5.21
N SER A 81 -10.33 -7.67 -4.42
CA SER A 81 -11.72 -7.24 -4.20
C SER A 81 -11.78 -5.87 -3.54
N LEU A 82 -10.97 -5.64 -2.52
CA LEU A 82 -10.87 -4.35 -1.84
C LEU A 82 -10.51 -3.23 -2.81
N PHE A 83 -9.56 -3.46 -3.73
CA PHE A 83 -9.22 -2.49 -4.77
C PHE A 83 -10.38 -2.19 -5.71
N LYS A 84 -11.09 -3.23 -6.18
CA LYS A 84 -12.27 -3.07 -7.06
C LYS A 84 -13.40 -2.28 -6.37
N ASP A 85 -13.67 -2.60 -5.12
CA ASP A 85 -14.88 -2.13 -4.43
C ASP A 85 -14.69 -0.74 -3.79
N LYS A 86 -13.50 -0.46 -3.25
CA LYS A 86 -13.24 0.73 -2.43
C LYS A 86 -12.29 1.74 -3.07
N LEU A 87 -11.51 1.34 -4.07
CA LEU A 87 -10.47 2.17 -4.69
C LEU A 87 -10.60 2.23 -6.22
N LYS A 88 -11.84 2.23 -6.72
CA LYS A 88 -12.18 2.29 -8.15
C LYS A 88 -11.56 3.48 -8.91
N ASP A 89 -11.29 4.58 -8.22
CA ASP A 89 -10.75 5.82 -8.79
C ASP A 89 -9.21 5.90 -8.71
N ALA A 90 -8.57 4.89 -8.10
CA ALA A 90 -7.12 4.81 -7.98
C ALA A 90 -6.50 4.06 -9.18
N GLY A 91 -5.41 4.60 -9.72
CA GLY A 91 -4.51 3.84 -10.59
C GLY A 91 -3.67 2.87 -9.76
N ILE A 92 -3.53 1.62 -10.21
CA ILE A 92 -2.74 0.60 -9.52
C ILE A 92 -1.66 0.08 -10.47
N ILE A 93 -0.40 0.21 -10.04
CA ILE A 93 0.76 -0.32 -10.74
C ILE A 93 1.35 -1.42 -9.87
N ASN A 94 1.31 -2.66 -10.35
CA ASN A 94 2.01 -3.77 -9.74
C ASN A 94 3.31 -4.04 -10.50
N ILE A 95 4.42 -4.09 -9.77
CA ILE A 95 5.73 -4.48 -10.28
C ILE A 95 6.03 -5.84 -9.68
N GLY A 96 5.97 -6.88 -10.49
CA GLY A 96 6.06 -8.24 -10.01
C GLY A 96 6.10 -9.26 -11.15
N ARG A 97 6.13 -10.54 -10.75
CA ARG A 97 6.13 -11.70 -11.63
C ARG A 97 4.75 -12.35 -11.76
N LEU A 98 3.76 -11.89 -11.00
CA LEU A 98 2.42 -12.42 -11.13
C LEU A 98 1.87 -12.16 -12.53
N GLU A 99 1.68 -13.24 -13.28
CA GLU A 99 0.82 -13.29 -14.46
C GLU A 99 -0.62 -13.10 -13.96
N THR A 100 -1.08 -11.85 -13.91
CA THR A 100 -2.32 -11.54 -13.19
C THR A 100 -3.52 -11.95 -14.03
N ASN A 101 -4.51 -12.51 -13.33
CA ASN A 101 -5.93 -12.51 -13.63
C ASN A 101 -6.47 -11.21 -14.31
N SER A 102 -7.72 -11.26 -14.79
CA SER A 102 -8.42 -10.19 -15.54
C SER A 102 -8.60 -8.84 -14.82
N PHE A 103 -7.95 -8.62 -13.67
CA PHE A 103 -8.01 -7.38 -12.92
C PHE A 103 -7.18 -6.25 -13.55
N PHE A 104 -5.93 -6.53 -13.93
CA PHE A 104 -5.07 -5.51 -14.52
C PHE A 104 -5.41 -5.32 -15.99
N THR A 105 -5.67 -4.07 -16.38
CA THR A 105 -6.12 -3.73 -17.74
C THR A 105 -4.97 -3.67 -18.75
N ARG A 106 -3.73 -3.57 -18.27
CA ARG A 106 -2.51 -3.51 -19.09
C ARG A 106 -1.41 -4.29 -18.40
N VAL A 107 -0.65 -5.04 -19.19
CA VAL A 107 0.53 -5.79 -18.75
C VAL A 107 1.71 -5.36 -19.61
N LEU A 108 2.84 -5.05 -18.97
CA LEU A 108 4.09 -4.69 -19.64
C LEU A 108 5.17 -5.70 -19.23
N HIS A 109 5.71 -6.42 -20.20
CA HIS A 109 6.83 -7.34 -19.98
C HIS A 109 8.15 -6.60 -20.23
N LEU A 110 8.95 -6.43 -19.17
CA LEU A 110 10.28 -5.86 -19.29
C LEU A 110 11.26 -6.94 -19.77
N VAL A 111 11.80 -6.74 -20.97
CA VAL A 111 12.81 -7.62 -21.57
C VAL A 111 14.15 -6.89 -21.58
N LYS A 112 15.20 -7.56 -21.12
CA LYS A 112 16.56 -7.03 -21.23
C LYS A 112 16.99 -7.07 -22.70
N ASP A 113 17.13 -5.89 -23.31
CA ASP A 113 17.63 -5.74 -24.67
C ASP A 113 18.98 -5.01 -24.66
N PRO A 114 20.11 -5.71 -24.91
CA PRO A 114 21.43 -5.08 -24.97
C PRO A 114 21.60 -4.04 -26.08
N GLN A 115 20.77 -4.08 -27.13
CA GLN A 115 20.74 -3.10 -28.22
C GLN A 115 19.57 -2.13 -28.08
N GLY A 116 18.77 -2.28 -27.02
CA GLY A 116 17.59 -1.49 -26.78
C GLY A 116 17.94 -0.03 -26.52
N ARG A 117 17.03 0.87 -26.90
CA ARG A 117 17.20 2.29 -26.56
C ARG A 117 17.15 2.44 -25.04
N CYS A 118 18.26 2.85 -24.44
CA CYS A 118 18.28 3.17 -23.03
C CYS A 118 17.43 4.41 -22.80
N PHE A 119 16.44 4.32 -21.90
CA PHE A 119 15.75 5.50 -21.43
C PHE A 119 16.74 6.30 -20.59
N LEU A 120 17.19 7.44 -21.11
CA LEU A 120 18.00 8.42 -20.38
C LEU A 120 17.02 9.43 -19.75
N PRO A 121 16.59 9.24 -18.49
CA PRO A 121 15.72 10.21 -17.86
C PRO A 121 16.46 11.54 -17.73
N ASN A 122 15.89 12.63 -18.28
CA ASN A 122 16.27 14.00 -17.95
C ASN A 122 15.76 14.35 -16.54
N LEU A 123 16.16 13.58 -15.54
CA LEU A 123 15.83 13.82 -14.14
C LEU A 123 16.81 14.86 -13.58
N ARG A 124 16.44 16.15 -13.68
CA ARG A 124 17.06 17.19 -12.84
C ARG A 124 16.54 17.03 -11.41
N VAL A 125 17.11 16.09 -10.67
CA VAL A 125 16.87 15.99 -9.22
C VAL A 125 17.87 16.93 -8.54
N SER A 126 17.42 18.14 -8.21
CA SER A 126 18.17 19.03 -7.32
C SER A 126 18.05 18.52 -5.89
N TYR A 127 19.05 17.79 -5.42
CA TYR A 127 19.16 17.39 -4.02
C TYR A 127 19.91 18.48 -3.24
N SER A 128 19.22 19.16 -2.32
CA SER A 128 19.83 20.08 -1.36
C SER A 128 19.85 19.41 0.02
N PRO A 129 20.97 18.84 0.47
CA PRO A 129 21.05 18.32 1.83
C PRO A 129 21.21 19.48 2.81
N THR A 130 20.12 19.87 3.47
CA THR A 130 20.22 20.61 4.74
C THR A 130 20.07 19.60 5.88
N TYR A 131 21.19 19.11 6.40
CA TYR A 131 21.24 18.50 7.71
C TYR A 131 22.43 19.07 8.47
N SER A 132 22.14 19.86 9.50
CA SER A 132 23.10 20.33 10.50
C SER A 132 22.90 19.45 11.73
N PRO A 133 23.89 18.64 12.15
CA PRO A 133 23.79 17.96 13.44
C PRO A 133 23.92 18.98 14.57
N ALA A 134 23.10 18.79 15.60
CA ALA A 134 23.26 19.40 16.93
C ALA A 134 24.19 18.52 17.79
#